data_AF-A0AA36GXE2-F1
#
_entry.id   AF-A0AA36GXE2-F1
#
_cell.length_a   1.000
_cell.length_b   1.000
_cell.length_c   1.000
_cell.angle_alpha   90.00
_cell.angle_beta   90.00
_cell.angle_gamma   90.00
#
_symmetry.space_group_name_H-M   'P 1'
#
loop_
_entity.id
_entity.type
_entity.pdbx_description
1 polymer ?
#
loop_
_entity_poly.entity_id
_entity_poly.type
_entity_poly.pdbx_seq_one_letter_code
_entity_poly.pdbx_strand_id
1 'polypeptide(L)'
;MPRPCHPLCAEKRDFMEVNPPRVEKDFYRNYDPMVGIGTAVALILFFFTITVKSCVRHLVRKWRMHQFYKNTPSCETQGDDVQPIVETA
;
A
#
# COMPACT_ATOMS: atom_id res chain seq x y z
N MET A 1 43.21 -37.29 29.46
CA MET A 1 43.23 -36.58 28.15
C MET A 1 41.79 -36.23 27.80
N PRO A 2 41.40 -34.95 27.66
CA PRO A 2 40.03 -34.61 27.28
C PRO A 2 39.83 -34.90 25.79
N ARG A 3 38.63 -35.40 25.43
CA ARG A 3 38.30 -35.88 24.09
C ARG A 3 38.03 -34.71 23.13
N PRO A 4 38.42 -34.82 21.84
CA PRO A 4 38.10 -33.81 20.83
C PRO A 4 36.62 -33.92 20.45
N CYS A 5 35.83 -32.91 20.80
CA CYS A 5 34.45 -32.80 20.34
C CYS A 5 34.43 -32.09 18.98
N HIS A 6 34.11 -32.84 17.91
CA HIS A 6 33.75 -32.36 16.57
C HIS A 6 32.72 -33.39 16.02
N PRO A 7 31.64 -33.01 15.31
CA PRO A 7 31.51 -31.81 14.48
C PRO A 7 30.47 -30.78 14.91
N LEU A 8 29.87 -30.94 16.09
CA LEU A 8 28.83 -30.06 16.62
C LEU A 8 29.16 -29.61 18.05
N CYS A 9 30.34 -29.05 18.25
CA CYS A 9 30.53 -28.20 19.42
C CYS A 9 29.66 -26.96 19.21
N ALA A 10 28.46 -26.98 19.77
CA ALA A 10 27.76 -25.74 20.04
C ALA A 10 28.72 -24.90 20.88
N GLU A 11 29.24 -23.84 20.27
CA GLU A 11 30.11 -22.86 20.91
C GLU A 11 29.43 -22.43 22.21
N LYS A 12 29.92 -22.97 23.32
CA LYS A 12 29.40 -22.67 24.64
C LYS A 12 29.80 -21.23 24.88
N ARG A 13 28.88 -20.29 24.65
CA ARG A 13 29.11 -18.88 25.00
C ARG A 13 29.65 -18.83 26.43
N ASP A 14 30.83 -18.26 26.60
CA ASP A 14 31.39 -18.08 27.93
C ASP A 14 30.52 -17.06 28.68
N PHE A 15 29.68 -17.56 29.60
CA PHE A 15 28.80 -16.75 30.44
C PHE A 15 29.55 -15.87 31.46
N MET A 16 30.89 -15.83 31.39
CA MET A 16 31.77 -14.98 32.22
C MET A 16 32.13 -13.65 31.56
N GLU A 17 31.73 -13.43 30.31
CA GLU A 17 32.03 -12.21 29.59
C GLU A 17 30.92 -11.17 29.80
N VAL A 18 31.27 -10.02 30.38
CA VAL A 18 30.33 -8.95 30.75
C VAL A 18 29.65 -8.32 29.52
N ASN A 19 30.19 -8.55 28.32
CA ASN A 19 29.63 -8.03 27.08
C ASN A 19 29.99 -8.95 25.88
N PRO A 20 29.27 -10.08 25.68
CA PRO A 20 29.58 -11.00 24.59
C PRO A 20 29.41 -10.32 23.22
N PRO A 21 30.18 -10.74 22.20
CA PRO A 21 30.06 -10.20 20.86
C PRO A 21 28.62 -10.37 20.33
N ARG A 22 28.02 -9.26 19.92
CA ARG A 22 26.65 -9.22 19.38
C ARG A 22 26.63 -10.02 18.09
N VAL A 23 25.83 -11.07 18.03
CA VAL A 23 25.56 -11.78 16.77
C VAL A 23 24.29 -11.24 16.13
N GLU A 24 24.14 -11.38 14.82
CA GLU A 24 22.97 -10.89 14.07
C GLU A 24 21.64 -11.38 14.65
N LYS A 25 21.62 -12.59 15.23
CA LYS A 25 20.43 -13.17 15.89
C LYS A 25 19.98 -12.39 17.13
N ASP A 26 20.88 -11.67 17.81
CA ASP A 26 20.55 -10.87 18.98
C ASP A 26 19.82 -9.56 18.62
N PHE A 27 19.92 -9.13 17.35
CA PHE A 27 19.19 -7.96 16.82
C PHE A 27 17.68 -8.21 16.81
N TYR A 28 17.25 -9.36 16.28
CA TYR A 28 15.83 -9.71 16.18
C TYR A 28 15.23 -10.21 17.49
N ARG A 29 16.06 -10.64 18.45
CA ARG A 29 15.61 -11.17 19.74
C ARG A 29 14.91 -10.11 20.61
N ASN A 30 15.34 -8.85 20.51
CA ASN A 30 14.80 -7.74 21.30
C ASN A 30 13.95 -6.79 20.44
N TYR A 31 13.78 -7.09 19.15
CA TYR A 31 12.96 -6.27 18.28
C TYR A 31 11.49 -6.54 18.58
N ASP A 32 10.75 -5.50 18.93
CA ASP A 32 9.31 -5.61 19.12
C ASP A 32 8.61 -5.64 17.74
N PRO A 33 8.00 -6.78 17.34
CA PRO A 33 7.29 -6.88 16.07
C PRO A 33 6.13 -5.87 15.96
N MET A 34 5.64 -5.32 17.06
CA MET A 34 4.60 -4.27 17.06
C MET A 34 5.04 -3.00 16.32
N VAL A 35 6.34 -2.70 16.27
CA VAL A 35 6.87 -1.55 15.52
C VAL A 35 6.65 -1.72 14.02
N GLY A 36 6.88 -2.93 13.51
CA GLY A 36 6.62 -3.27 12.10
C GLY A 36 5.12 -3.19 11.75
N ILE A 37 4.27 -3.69 12.65
CA ILE A 37 2.81 -3.63 12.46
C ILE A 37 2.33 -2.17 12.49
N GLY A 38 2.82 -1.36 13.44
CA GLY A 38 2.44 0.05 13.56
C GLY A 38 2.82 0.86 12.32
N THR A 39 4.03 0.65 11.81
CA THR A 39 4.47 1.32 10.57
C THR A 39 3.64 0.90 9.36
N ALA A 40 3.33 -0.39 9.21
CA ALA A 40 2.45 -0.87 8.14
C ALA A 40 1.05 -0.23 8.21
N VAL A 41 0.44 -0.17 9.39
CA VAL A 41 -0.87 0.46 9.60
C VAL A 41 -0.83 1.95 9.24
N ALA A 42 0.20 2.67 9.69
CA ALA A 42 0.36 4.10 9.37
C ALA A 42 0.46 4.34 7.86
N LEU A 43 1.22 3.50 7.15
CA LEU A 43 1.34 3.59 5.69
C LEU A 43 0.01 3.28 4.99
N ILE A 44 -0.70 2.23 5.43
CA ILE A 44 -2.02 1.88 4.88
C ILE A 44 -2.98 3.06 5.04
N LEU A 45 -3.05 3.67 6.22
CA LEU A 45 -3.91 4.82 6.46
C LEU A 45 -3.52 6.02 5.59
N PHE A 46 -2.22 6.27 5.42
CA PHE A 46 -1.73 7.34 4.56
C PHE A 46 -2.18 7.15 3.10
N PHE A 47 -1.93 5.98 2.51
CA PHE A 47 -2.37 5.68 1.14
C PHE A 47 -3.90 5.65 1.03
N PHE A 48 -4.60 5.14 2.04
CA PHE A 48 -6.05 5.07 2.06
C PHE A 48 -6.66 6.48 2.05
N THR A 49 -6.18 7.40 2.89
CA THR A 49 -6.71 8.78 2.91
C THR A 49 -6.51 9.51 1.59
N ILE A 50 -5.35 9.34 0.95
CA ILE A 50 -5.07 9.90 -0.39
C ILE A 50 -6.01 9.30 -1.44
N THR A 51 -6.14 7.98 -1.44
CA THR A 51 -7.01 7.24 -2.37
C THR A 51 -8.47 7.66 -2.22
N VAL A 52 -8.97 7.68 -0.98
CA VAL A 52 -10.36 8.07 -0.68
C VAL A 52 -10.63 9.51 -1.13
N LYS A 53 -9.72 10.46 -0.89
CA LYS A 53 -9.90 11.85 -1.34
C LYS A 53 -10.07 11.93 -2.86
N SER A 54 -9.31 11.15 -3.62
CA SER A 54 -9.42 11.07 -5.08
C SER A 54 -10.72 10.37 -5.52
N CYS A 55 -11.01 9.21 -4.92
CA CYS A 55 -12.22 8.44 -5.20
C CYS A 55 -13.49 9.22 -4.91
N VAL A 56 -13.60 9.91 -3.77
CA VAL A 56 -14.78 10.72 -3.42
C VAL A 56 -15.03 11.81 -4.46
N ARG A 57 -13.98 12.54 -4.89
CA ARG A 57 -14.13 13.55 -5.96
C ARG A 57 -14.62 12.93 -7.27
N HIS A 58 -14.08 11.77 -7.63
CA HIS A 58 -14.47 11.08 -8.86
C HIS A 58 -15.91 10.52 -8.78
N LEU A 59 -16.26 9.90 -7.66
CA LEU A 59 -17.59 9.36 -7.39
C LEU A 59 -18.64 10.46 -7.38
N VAL A 60 -18.37 11.62 -6.76
CA VAL A 60 -19.30 12.76 -6.77
C VAL A 60 -19.54 13.27 -8.19
N ARG A 61 -18.49 13.40 -9.01
CA ARG A 61 -18.64 13.80 -10.43
C ARG A 61 -19.44 12.78 -11.23
N LYS A 62 -19.12 11.49 -11.08
CA LYS A 62 -19.81 10.40 -11.78
C LYS A 62 -21.27 10.27 -11.32
N TRP A 63 -21.53 10.46 -10.03
CA TRP A 63 -22.87 10.42 -9.46
C TRP A 63 -23.73 11.59 -9.93
N ARG A 64 -23.16 12.81 -10.02
CA ARG A 64 -23.88 13.96 -10.63
C ARG A 64 -24.23 13.69 -12.08
N MET A 65 -23.30 13.20 -12.90
CA MET A 65 -23.60 12.83 -14.29
C MET A 65 -24.68 11.76 -14.37
N HIS A 66 -24.61 10.72 -13.53
CA HIS A 66 -25.61 9.66 -13.51
C HIS A 66 -27.00 10.15 -13.06
N GLN A 67 -27.08 11.12 -12.15
CA GLN A 67 -28.32 11.82 -11.79
C GLN A 67 -28.88 12.60 -12.98
N PHE A 68 -28.04 13.32 -13.73
CA PHE A 68 -28.47 14.01 -14.95
C PHE A 68 -29.04 13.02 -15.98
N TYR A 69 -28.32 11.94 -16.30
CA TYR A 69 -28.81 10.92 -17.25
C TYR A 69 -30.08 10.20 -16.80
N LYS A 70 -30.30 10.01 -15.49
CA LYS A 70 -31.54 9.41 -14.98
C LYS A 70 -32.73 10.37 -15.02
N ASN A 71 -32.50 11.68 -14.91
CA ASN A 71 -33.56 12.68 -14.84
C ASN A 71 -33.86 13.32 -16.20
N THR A 72 -33.00 13.13 -17.21
CA THR A 72 -33.37 13.35 -18.61
C THR A 72 -34.16 12.14 -19.10
N PRO A 73 -35.49 12.23 -19.33
CA PRO A 73 -36.16 11.24 -20.15
C PRO A 73 -35.43 11.21 -21.50
N SER A 74 -35.13 10.02 -22.00
CA SER A 74 -34.60 9.77 -23.34
C SER A 74 -35.52 10.40 -24.39
N CYS A 75 -35.20 11.63 -24.76
CA CYS A 75 -35.69 12.42 -25.88
C CYS A 75 -34.47 13.28 -26.22
N GLU A 76 -33.66 13.05 -27.24
CA GLU A 76 -33.87 12.39 -28.52
C GLU A 76 -32.60 11.63 -28.92
N THR A 77 -32.80 10.60 -29.75
CA THR A 77 -31.80 10.16 -30.73
C THR A 77 -31.36 11.36 -31.57
N GLN A 78 -30.06 11.65 -31.62
CA GLN A 78 -29.47 12.27 -32.80
C GLN A 78 -28.01 11.81 -32.99
N GLY A 79 -27.86 10.59 -33.52
CA GLY A 79 -26.96 10.42 -34.66
C GLY A 79 -27.65 11.01 -35.90
N ASP A 80 -26.87 11.34 -36.92
CA ASP A 80 -27.25 12.05 -38.16
C ASP A 80 -27.21 13.59 -37.97
N ASP A 81 -26.44 14.41 -38.68
CA ASP A 81 -25.71 14.23 -39.93
C ASP A 81 -24.74 15.41 -40.12
N VAL A 82 -23.76 15.20 -41.01
CA VAL A 82 -22.83 16.17 -41.58
C VAL A 82 -23.51 17.51 -41.96
N GLN A 83 -22.94 18.65 -41.55
CA GLN A 83 -23.12 19.92 -42.27
C GLN A 83 -21.81 20.32 -42.95
N PRO A 84 -21.77 20.45 -44.30
CA PRO A 84 -20.62 21.01 -44.99
C PRO A 84 -20.58 22.53 -44.76
N ILE A 85 -19.38 23.04 -44.51
CA ILE A 85 -19.09 24.47 -44.47
C ILE A 85 -19.32 25.00 -45.90
N VAL A 86 -20.46 25.66 -46.13
CA VAL A 86 -20.62 26.57 -47.26
C VAL A 86 -20.28 27.96 -46.74
N GLU A 87 -19.05 28.39 -47.06
CA GLU A 87 -18.62 29.77 -46.91
C GLU A 87 -18.82 30.46 -48.26
N THR A 88 -19.85 31.28 -48.36
CA THR A 88 -20.06 32.23 -49.47
C THR A 88 -20.03 33.64 -48.90
N ALA A 89 -18.96 34.38 -49.23
CA ALA A 89 -18.97 35.82 -49.45
C ALA A 89 -17.69 36.22 -50.21
#